data_AF-H1L1K4-F1
#
_entry.id   AF-H1L1K4-F1
#
_cell.length_a   1.000
_cell.length_b   1.000
_cell.length_c   1.000
_cell.angle_alpha   90.00
_cell.angle_beta   90.00
_cell.angle_gamma   90.00
#
_symmetry.space_group_name_H-M   'P 1'
#
loop_
_entity.id
_entity.type
_entity.pdbx_description
1 polymer ?
#
loop_
_entity_poly.entity_id
_entity_poly.type
_entity_poly.pdbx_seq_one_letter_code
_entity_poly.pdbx_strand_id
1 'polypeptide(L)' 'MAAFTIAEKVGDVDVKGCFMVKEMERYVPIVASAHEMVRYAAKLVDEARELEKAMDAVSRKPHHPEGNVLGKKKLMEKPE' A
#
# COMPACT_ATOMS: atom_id res chain seq x y z
N MET A 1 6.44 0.20 6.61
CA MET A 1 5.50 -0.07 7.73
C MET A 1 4.43 1.02 7.84
N ALA A 2 4.78 2.31 7.84
CA ALA A 2 3.81 3.41 7.94
C ALA A 2 2.60 3.30 6.98
N ALA A 3 2.83 3.03 5.69
CA ALA A 3 1.75 2.87 4.72
C ALA A 3 0.75 1.77 5.09
N PHE A 4 1.24 0.62 5.57
CA PHE A 4 0.39 -0.49 6.01
C PHE A 4 -0.46 -0.09 7.22
N THR A 5 0.15 0.53 8.23
CA THR A 5 -0.56 1.01 9.43
C THR A 5 -1.62 2.06 9.09
N ILE A 6 -1.34 2.97 8.16
CA ILE A 6 -2.34 3.95 7.69
C ILE A 6 -3.50 3.23 7.00
N ALA A 7 -3.20 2.31 6.07
CA ALA A 7 -4.22 1.55 5.33
C ALA A 7 -5.08 0.66 6.26
N GLU A 8 -4.48 0.07 7.30
CA GLU A 8 -5.22 -0.66 8.33
C GLU A 8 -6.17 0.29 9.09
N LYS A 9 -5.71 1.48 9.46
CA LYS A 9 -6.50 2.44 10.24
C LYS A 9 -7.66 3.07 9.46
N VAL A 10 -7.61 3.08 8.13
CA VAL A 10 -8.72 3.50 7.26
C VAL A 10 -10.00 2.73 7.61
N GLY A 11 -9.90 1.42 7.89
CA GLY A 11 -11.05 0.59 8.26
C GLY A 11 -11.79 1.11 9.51
N ASP A 12 -11.07 1.59 10.52
CA ASP A 12 -11.68 2.15 11.73
C ASP A 12 -12.43 3.47 11.43
N VAL A 13 -11.88 4.30 10.54
CA VAL A 13 -12.49 5.58 10.14
C VAL A 13 -13.75 5.33 9.32
N ASP A 14 -13.70 4.36 8.40
CA ASP A 14 -14.86 3.96 7.59
C ASP A 14 -15.95 3.33 8.45
N VAL A 15 -15.63 2.45 9.40
CA VAL A 15 -16.62 1.89 10.34
C VAL A 15 -17.33 3.00 11.11
N LYS A 16 -16.58 3.99 11.58
CA LYS A 16 -17.13 5.14 12.29
C LYS A 16 -18.05 5.97 11.39
N GLY A 17 -17.62 6.30 10.18
CA GLY A 17 -18.40 7.10 9.24
C GLY A 17 -19.66 6.37 8.76
N CYS A 18 -19.56 5.11 8.38
CA CYS A 18 -20.64 4.36 7.76
C CYS A 18 -21.69 3.84 8.75
N PHE A 19 -21.29 3.46 9.97
CA PHE A 19 -22.16 2.69 10.86
C PHE A 19 -22.41 3.34 12.23
N MET A 20 -21.58 4.29 12.65
CA MET A 20 -21.67 4.89 13.99
C MET A 20 -22.20 6.33 13.99
N VAL A 21 -21.82 7.13 12.99
CA VAL A 21 -22.23 8.54 12.88
C VAL A 21 -23.44 8.64 11.95
N LYS A 22 -24.50 9.32 12.42
CA LYS A 22 -25.77 9.44 11.68
C LYS A 22 -25.92 10.78 10.96
N GLU A 23 -25.28 11.84 11.47
CA GLU A 23 -25.40 13.17 10.90
C GLU A 23 -24.58 13.28 9.62
N MET A 24 -25.24 13.60 8.50
CA MET A 24 -24.64 13.66 7.17
C MET A 24 -23.46 14.62 7.11
N GLU A 25 -23.61 15.80 7.70
CA GLU A 25 -22.60 16.84 7.78
C GLU A 25 -21.34 16.38 8.51
N ARG A 26 -21.44 15.28 9.29
CA ARG A 26 -20.33 14.69 10.02
C ARG A 26 -19.78 13.45 9.33
N TYR A 27 -20.63 12.50 8.93
CA TYR A 27 -20.12 11.25 8.35
C TYR A 27 -19.52 11.46 6.95
N VAL A 28 -20.03 12.40 6.15
CA VAL A 28 -19.52 12.65 4.80
C VAL A 28 -18.05 13.09 4.85
N PRO A 29 -17.64 14.09 5.65
CA PRO A 29 -16.22 14.41 5.83
C PRO A 29 -15.39 13.27 6.43
N ILE A 30 -15.97 12.45 7.32
CA ILE A 30 -15.26 11.32 7.93
C ILE A 30 -14.87 10.29 6.87
N VAL A 31 -15.81 9.82 6.05
CA VAL A 31 -15.50 8.83 5.01
C VAL A 31 -14.58 9.43 3.95
N ALA A 32 -14.74 10.71 3.59
CA ALA A 32 -13.82 11.39 2.69
C ALA A 32 -12.39 11.44 3.26
N SER A 33 -12.23 11.66 4.57
CA SER A 33 -10.91 11.67 5.21
C SER A 33 -10.23 10.30 5.18
N ALA A 34 -11.00 9.20 5.24
CA ALA A 34 -10.49 7.84 5.11
C ALA A 34 -9.87 7.60 3.73
N HIS A 35 -10.49 8.13 2.67
CA HIS A 35 -9.94 8.09 1.31
C HIS A 35 -8.68 8.94 1.15
N GLU A 36 -8.57 10.10 1.82
CA GLU A 36 -7.31 10.85 1.82
C GLU A 36 -6.20 10.10 2.57
N MET A 37 -6.52 9.41 3.68
CA MET A 37 -5.56 8.55 4.37
C MET A 37 -5.03 7.44 3.46
N VAL A 38 -5.89 6.72 2.74
CA VAL A 38 -5.46 5.65 1.83
C VAL A 38 -4.62 6.20 0.67
N ARG A 39 -4.92 7.42 0.20
CA ARG A 39 -4.12 8.11 -0.81
C ARG A 39 -2.69 8.38 -0.31
N TYR A 40 -2.52 8.83 0.92
CA TYR A 40 -1.17 9.02 1.50
C TYR A 40 -0.45 7.70 1.76
N ALA A 41 -1.17 6.65 2.17
CA ALA A 41 -0.58 5.32 2.25
C ALA A 41 -0.03 4.85 0.90
N ALA A 42 -0.78 5.05 -0.20
CA ALA A 42 -0.33 4.72 -1.54
C ALA A 42 0.94 5.49 -1.96
N LYS A 43 1.01 6.80 -1.67
CA LYS A 43 2.22 7.62 -1.91
C LYS A 43 3.43 7.07 -1.16
N LEU A 44 3.28 6.70 0.12
CA LEU A 44 4.37 6.14 0.91
C LEU A 44 4.86 4.78 0.37
N VAL A 45 3.97 3.96 -0.22
CA VAL A 45 4.38 2.72 -0.91
C VAL A 45 5.17 3.04 -2.16
N ASP A 46 4.74 4.03 -2.93
CA ASP A 46 5.44 4.47 -4.14
C ASP A 46 6.84 5.00 -3.80
N GLU A 47 6.94 5.90 -2.82
CA GLU A 47 8.21 6.42 -2.30
C GLU A 47 9.14 5.29 -1.85
N ALA A 48 8.62 4.31 -1.09
CA ALA A 48 9.42 3.15 -0.68
C ALA A 48 9.92 2.34 -1.89
N ARG A 49 9.12 2.20 -2.94
CA ARG A 49 9.52 1.51 -4.17
C ARG A 49 10.56 2.30 -4.97
N GLU A 50 10.46 3.62 -5.01
CA GLU A 50 11.47 4.48 -5.63
C GLU A 50 12.81 4.39 -4.89
N LEU A 51 12.81 4.31 -3.55
CA LEU A 51 14.04 4.09 -2.78
C LEU A 51 14.72 2.76 -3.14
N GLU A 52 13.96 1.67 -3.27
CA GLU A 52 14.51 0.38 -3.69
C GLU A 52 15.08 0.41 -5.11
N LYS A 53 14.45 1.17 -6.02
CA LYS A 53 14.98 1.39 -7.38
C LYS A 53 16.29 2.17 -7.36
N ALA A 54 16.37 3.24 -6.56
CA ALA A 54 17.57 4.06 -6.43
C ALA A 54 18.77 3.25 -5.93
N MET A 55 18.53 2.18 -5.18
CA MET A 55 19.56 1.26 -4.68
C MET A 55 19.82 0.04 -5.58
N ASP A 56 19.16 -0.08 -6.74
CA ASP A 56 19.18 -1.28 -7.58
C ASP A 56 18.87 -2.58 -6.80
N ALA A 57 17.92 -2.50 -5.87
CA ALA A 57 17.68 -3.54 -4.86
C ALA A 57 16.26 -4.15 -4.91
N VAL A 58 15.42 -3.73 -5.86
CA VAL A 58 14.00 -4.12 -5.95
C VAL A 58 13.82 -5.63 -5.99
N SER A 59 13.26 -6.21 -4.91
CA SER A 59 12.88 -7.62 -4.86
C SER A 59 11.82 -7.97 -5.93
N ARG A 60 12.16 -8.90 -6.81
CA ARG A 60 11.30 -9.46 -7.87
C ARG A 60 11.30 -10.97 -7.74
N LYS A 61 10.12 -11.58 -7.82
CA LYS A 61 9.93 -13.04 -7.65
C LYS A 61 9.13 -13.66 -8.80
N PRO A 62 9.71 -13.80 -10.00
CA PRO A 62 9.01 -14.40 -11.14
C PRO A 62 8.87 -15.93 -10.98
N HIS A 63 7.88 -16.51 -11.65
CA HIS A 63 7.68 -17.97 -11.69
C HIS A 63 8.51 -18.60 -12.82
N HIS A 64 9.19 -19.70 -12.53
CA HIS A 64 9.80 -20.60 -13.51
C HIS A 64 8.70 -21.39 -14.25
N PRO A 65 8.91 -21.84 -15.51
CA PRO A 65 7.96 -22.71 -16.23
C PRO A 65 7.57 -23.99 -15.48
N GLU A 66 8.44 -24.49 -14.60
CA GLU A 66 8.18 -25.67 -13.77
C GLU A 66 7.41 -25.35 -12.47
N GLY A 67 7.03 -24.08 -12.25
CA GLY A 67 6.26 -23.64 -11.08
C GLY A 67 7.10 -23.15 -9.89
N ASN A 68 8.43 -23.34 -9.92
CA ASN A 68 9.34 -22.81 -8.89
C ASN A 68 9.33 -21.27 -8.87
N VAL A 69 9.41 -20.67 -7.68
CA VAL A 69 9.55 -19.21 -7.54
C VAL A 69 11.03 -18.85 -7.57
N LEU A 70 11.44 -18.06 -8.55
CA LEU A 70 12.79 -17.52 -8.67
C LEU A 70 12.90 -16.16 -7.94
N GLY A 71 14.11 -15.65 -7.76
CA GLY A 71 14.38 -14.37 -7.12
C GLY A 71 15.43 -13.53 -7.85
N LYS A 72 15.22 -12.22 -7.87
CA LYS A 72 16.26 -11.22 -8.19
C LYS A 72 15.98 -9.89 -7.48
N LYS A 73 17.03 -9.11 -7.26
CA LYS A 73 17.07 -7.73 -6.76
C LYS A 73 17.62 -6.75 -7.80
N LYS A 74 18.80 -7.00 -8.36
CA LYS A 74 19.41 -6.08 -9.34
C LYS A 74 18.62 -6.06 -10.63
N LEU A 75 18.57 -4.92 -11.31
CA LEU A 75 17.79 -4.76 -12.52
C LEU A 75 18.31 -5.66 -13.64
N MET A 76 19.63 -5.79 -13.79
CA MET A 76 20.27 -6.51 -14.90
C MET A 76 20.61 -7.98 -14.62
N GLU A 77 20.38 -8.49 -13.40
CA GLU A 77 20.70 -9.90 -13.09
C GLU A 77 19.64 -10.87 -13.60
N LYS A 78 20.02 -12.13 -13.85
CA LYS A 78 19.06 -13.18 -14.19
C LYS A 78 18.36 -13.64 -12.90
N PRO A 79 17.03 -13.87 -12.89
CA PRO A 79 16.38 -14.50 -11.76
C PRO A 79 16.81 -15.97 -11.64
N GLU A 80 17.11 -16.38 -10.41
CA GLU A 80 17.53 -17.74 -10.03
C GLU A 80 16.63 -18.33 -8.94
#